data_AF-A0A972XM95-F1
#
_entry.id   AF-A0A972XM95-F1
#
_cell.length_a   1.000
_cell.length_b   1.000
_cell.length_c   1.000
_cell.angle_alpha   90.00
_cell.angle_beta   90.00
_cell.angle_gamma   90.00
#
_symmetry.space_group_name_H-M   'P 1'
#
loop_
_entity.id
_entity.type
_entity.pdbx_description
1 polymer ?
#
loop_
_entity_poly.entity_id
_entity_poly.type
_entity_poly.pdbx_seq_one_letter_code
_entity_poly.pdbx_strand_id
1 'polypeptide(L)' 'MKAGLIKQYFPEITEKQLEQFELLFPLYQEWNEKINVVSRKDIENLMIHHVLHSLAIAKIIPFRPGTEILDVG' A
#
# COMPACT_ATOMS: atom_id res chain seq x y z
N MET A 1 -10.46 3.41 5.95
CA MET A 1 -9.57 3.79 7.07
C MET A 1 -8.40 4.60 6.53
N LYS A 2 -8.02 5.70 7.20
CA LYS A 2 -7.02 6.67 6.70
C LYS A 2 -5.62 6.06 6.66
N ALA A 3 -4.79 6.48 5.69
CA ALA A 3 -3.39 6.06 5.59
C ALA A 3 -2.56 6.39 6.84
N GLY A 4 -3.10 7.18 7.78
CA GLY A 4 -2.51 7.44 9.09
C GLY A 4 -2.13 6.20 9.91
N LEU A 5 -2.73 5.03 9.66
CA LEU A 5 -2.27 3.77 10.27
C LEU A 5 -0.82 3.44 9.88
N ILE A 6 -0.42 3.74 8.64
CA ILE A 6 0.94 3.49 8.16
C ILE A 6 1.96 4.25 9.01
N LYS A 7 1.67 5.51 9.39
CA LYS A 7 2.56 6.33 10.23
C LYS A 7 2.80 5.75 11.63
N GLN A 8 1.94 4.88 12.14
CA GLN A 8 2.18 4.19 13.42
C GLN A 8 3.35 3.20 13.32
N TYR A 9 3.56 2.61 12.15
CA TYR A 9 4.62 1.63 11.90
C TYR A 9 5.81 2.23 11.15
N PHE A 10 5.59 3.25 10.32
CA PHE A 10 6.59 3.92 9.48
C PHE A 10 6.53 5.44 9.71
N PRO A 11 7.01 5.94 10.86
CA PRO A 11 6.98 7.36 11.20
C PRO A 11 7.79 8.25 10.23
N GLU A 12 8.74 7.65 9.49
CA GLU A 12 9.58 8.30 8.49
C GLU A 12 8.86 8.66 7.19
N ILE A 13 7.62 8.19 6.98
CA ILE A 13 6.86 8.49 5.77
C ILE A 13 6.53 9.98 5.68
N THR A 14 6.93 10.56 4.55
CA THR A 14 6.69 11.97 4.22
C THR A 14 5.20 12.25 4.01
N GLU A 15 4.80 13.51 4.12
CA GLU A 15 3.41 13.92 3.84
C GLU A 15 2.98 13.56 2.41
N LYS A 16 3.84 13.81 1.43
CA LYS A 16 3.59 13.44 0.03
C LYS A 16 3.36 11.93 -0.15
N GLN A 17 4.17 11.09 0.50
CA GLN A 17 3.97 9.63 0.43
C GLN A 17 2.67 9.22 1.13
N LEU A 18 2.33 9.87 2.25
CA LEU A 18 1.06 9.61 2.93
C LEU A 18 -0.13 9.95 2.03
N GLU A 19 -0.11 11.11 1.37
CA GLU A 19 -1.12 11.50 0.37
C GLU A 19 -1.22 10.46 -0.76
N GLN A 20 -0.09 9.96 -1.26
CA GLN A 20 -0.07 8.90 -2.27
C GLN A 20 -0.72 7.59 -1.78
N PHE A 21 -0.51 7.20 -0.51
CA PHE A 21 -1.20 6.04 0.08
C PHE A 21 -2.70 6.27 0.23
N GLU A 22 -3.14 7.50 0.54
CA GLU A 22 -4.57 7.83 0.63
C GLU A 22 -5.28 7.74 -0.72
N LEU A 23 -4.57 8.04 -1.82
CA LEU A 23 -5.09 7.90 -3.18
C LEU A 23 -5.30 6.44 -3.60
N LEU A 24 -4.63 5.47 -2.97
CA LEU A 24 -4.75 4.06 -3.35
C LEU A 24 -6.19 3.54 -3.21
N PHE A 25 -6.91 3.89 -2.14
CA PHE A 25 -8.27 3.40 -1.93
C PHE A 25 -9.25 3.78 -3.05
N PRO A 26 -9.46 5.07 -3.38
CA PRO A 26 -10.36 5.46 -4.45
C PRO A 26 -9.90 4.92 -5.82
N LEU A 27 -8.59 4.86 -6.09
CA LEU A 27 -8.07 4.28 -7.32
C LEU A 27 -8.39 2.79 -7.45
N TYR A 28 -8.14 2.01 -6.39
CA TYR A 28 -8.45 0.58 -6.39
C TYR A 28 -9.96 0.36 -6.49
N GLN A 29 -10.77 1.17 -5.83
CA GLN A 29 -12.23 1.06 -5.93
C GLN A 29 -12.70 1.30 -7.38
N GLU A 30 -12.25 2.39 -8.02
CA GLU A 30 -12.60 2.70 -9.41
C GLU A 30 -12.17 1.58 -10.36
N TRP A 31 -10.95 1.05 -10.19
CA TRP A 31 -10.47 -0.04 -11.03
C TRP A 31 -11.19 -1.35 -10.76
N ASN A 32 -11.57 -1.64 -9.52
CA ASN A 32 -12.28 -2.87 -9.16
C ASN A 32 -13.70 -2.96 -9.73
N GLU A 33 -14.27 -1.81 -10.13
CA GLU A 33 -15.52 -1.74 -10.89
C GLU A 33 -15.35 -2.16 -12.36
N LYS A 34 -14.16 -1.98 -12.92
CA LYS A 34 -13.84 -2.26 -14.33
C LYS A 34 -13.25 -3.66 -14.53
N ILE A 35 -12.31 -4.04 -13.68
CA ILE A 35 -11.59 -5.32 -13.70
C ILE A 35 -11.37 -5.80 -12.26
N ASN A 36 -11.33 -7.11 -12.04
CA ASN A 36 -11.09 -7.63 -10.69
C ASN A 36 -9.60 -7.46 -10.32
N VAL A 37 -9.29 -6.43 -9.53
CA VAL A 37 -7.93 -6.16 -9.00
C VAL A 37 -7.77 -6.71 -7.60
N VAL A 38 -8.81 -6.55 -6.76
CA VAL A 38 -8.87 -7.04 -5.38
C VAL A 38 -10.19 -7.75 -5.17
N SER A 39 -10.20 -8.77 -4.31
CA SER A 39 -11.45 -9.42 -3.91
C SER A 39 -12.49 -8.37 -3.50
N ARG A 40 -13.70 -8.45 -4.08
CA ARG A 40 -14.79 -7.51 -3.74
C ARG A 40 -15.16 -7.53 -2.26
N LYS A 41 -14.92 -8.67 -1.59
CA LYS A 41 -15.14 -8.81 -0.14
C LYS A 41 -14.08 -8.08 0.70
N ASP A 42 -12.95 -7.69 0.09
CA ASP A 42 -11.78 -7.20 0.81
C ASP A 42 -11.37 -5.76 0.46
N ILE A 43 -12.06 -5.12 -0.49
CA ILE A 43 -11.78 -3.73 -0.89
C ILE A 43 -11.80 -2.76 0.31
N GLU A 44 -12.73 -2.96 1.25
CA GLU A 44 -12.84 -2.15 2.47
C GLU A 44 -11.61 -2.28 3.40
N ASN A 45 -10.88 -3.40 3.31
CA ASN A 45 -9.68 -3.67 4.10
C ASN A 45 -8.37 -3.43 3.34
N LEU A 46 -8.43 -2.84 2.14
CA LEU A 46 -7.27 -2.62 1.26
C LEU A 46 -6.03 -2.11 2.01
N MET A 47 -6.21 -1.13 2.90
CA MET A 47 -5.11 -0.50 3.61
C MET A 47 -4.36 -1.46 4.53
N ILE A 48 -5.05 -2.36 5.22
CA ILE A 48 -4.43 -3.29 6.18
C ILE A 48 -3.95 -4.55 5.45
N HIS A 49 -4.84 -5.19 4.70
CA HIS A 49 -4.59 -6.51 4.13
C HIS A 49 -3.63 -6.48 2.94
N HIS A 50 -3.58 -5.37 2.19
CA HIS A 50 -2.74 -5.25 1.01
C HIS A 50 -1.61 -4.23 1.23
N VAL A 51 -1.94 -2.96 1.47
CA VAL A 51 -0.92 -1.89 1.50
C VAL A 51 0.05 -2.06 2.66
N LEU A 52 -0.44 -2.09 3.90
CA LEU A 52 0.40 -2.23 5.09
C LEU A 52 1.12 -3.58 5.12
N HIS A 53 0.45 -4.64 4.68
CA HIS A 53 1.06 -5.97 4.56
C HIS A 53 2.26 -5.96 3.60
N SER A 54 2.11 -5.38 2.40
CA SER A 54 3.21 -5.26 1.42
C SER A 54 4.37 -4.43 1.96
N LEU A 55 4.11 -3.39 2.76
CA LEU A 55 5.17 -2.57 3.35
C LEU A 55 6.03 -3.32 4.37
N ALA A 56 5.56 -4.46 4.92
CA ALA A 56 6.29 -5.21 5.94
C ALA A 56 7.69 -5.65 5.46
N ILE A 57 7.89 -5.89 4.16
CA ILE A 57 9.21 -6.26 3.61
C ILE A 57 10.27 -5.18 3.90
N ALA A 58 9.90 -3.90 3.92
CA ALA A 58 10.80 -2.80 4.18
C ALA A 58 11.27 -2.73 5.65
N LYS A 59 10.59 -3.43 6.58
CA LYS A 59 11.06 -3.58 7.97
C LYS A 59 12.12 -4.66 8.13
N ILE A 60 12.23 -5.58 7.17
CA ILE A 60 13.12 -6.73 7.22
C ILE A 60 14.31 -6.52 6.29
N ILE A 61 14.07 -5.92 5.12
CA ILE A 61 15.06 -5.73 4.08
C ILE A 61 15.39 -4.23 3.93
N PRO A 62 16.61 -3.80 4.28
CA PRO A 62 17.08 -2.45 3.99
C PRO A 62 17.49 -2.36 2.50
N PHE A 63 16.56 -1.94 1.65
CA PHE A 63 16.84 -1.70 0.23
C PHE A 63 17.89 -0.59 0.07
N ARG A 64 19.03 -0.90 -0.55
CA ARG A 64 20.10 0.07 -0.79
C ARG A 64 19.84 0.81 -2.10
N PRO A 65 20.37 2.03 -2.27
CA PRO A 65 20.33 2.70 -3.56
C PRO A 65 20.91 1.79 -4.66
N GLY A 66 20.18 1.63 -5.76
CA GLY A 66 20.57 0.73 -6.86
C GLY A 66 20.17 -0.73 -6.68
N THR A 67 19.43 -1.10 -5.63
CA THR A 67 18.83 -2.45 -5.53
C THR A 67 17.80 -2.66 -6.63
N GLU A 68 17.96 -3.75 -7.38
CA GLU A 68 16.99 -4.20 -8.38
C GLU A 68 15.94 -5.11 -7.72
N ILE A 69 14.66 -4.88 -8.04
CA ILE A 69 13.53 -5.60 -7.47
C ILE A 69 12.74 -6.22 -8.62
N LEU A 70 12.45 -7.51 -8.53
CA LEU A 70 11.49 -8.20 -9.37
C LEU A 70 10.22 -8.43 -8.55
N ASP A 71 9.10 -7.91 -9.04
CA ASP A 71 7.76 -8.16 -8.48
C ASP A 71 6.99 -9.07 -9.46
N VAL A 72 6.49 -10.20 -8.97
CA VAL A 72 5.76 -11.20 -9.76
C VAL A 72 4.44 -11.50 -9.08
N GLY A 73 3.34 -11.14 -9.74
CA GLY A 73 1.97 -11.31 -9.28
C GLY A 73 0.98 -11.40 -10.43
#